data_AF-A0A212CIS1-F1
#
_entry.id   AF-A0A212CIS1-F1
#
_cell.length_a   1.000
_cell.length_b   1.000
_cell.length_c   1.000
_cell.angle_alpha   90.00
_cell.angle_beta   90.00
_cell.angle_gamma   90.00
#
_symmetry.space_group_name_H-M   'P 1'
#
loop_
_entity.id
_entity.type
_entity.pdbx_description
1 polymer ?
#
loop_
_entity_poly.entity_id
_entity_poly.type
_entity_poly.pdbx_seq_one_letter_code
_entity_poly.pdbx_strand_id
1 'polypeptide(L)'
;MFGNWTFGTLVFTVMVITVTAKMALETHFWTWINHLVTWGSILFYFVFSLFYGGILWPFLSSQNMYFVFIQLLSSGSAWFAIILMVVTCLFLDIVKKVFDHQFHPTNIEKAQMYSNTVAFSDEFIALQPLSRARSQLSKLR
;
A
#
# COMPACT_ATOMS: atom_id res chain seq x y z
N MET A 1 -3.79 29.86 22.33
CA MET A 1 -4.55 28.63 22.66
C MET A 1 -5.01 28.05 21.33
N PHE A 2 -4.51 26.88 20.91
CA PHE A 2 -5.00 26.23 19.69
C PHE A 2 -6.46 25.84 19.93
N GLY A 3 -7.40 26.53 19.26
CA GLY A 3 -8.82 26.29 19.43
C GLY A 3 -9.19 24.87 18.96
N ASN A 4 -10.23 24.29 19.57
CA ASN A 4 -10.76 22.96 19.19
C ASN A 4 -10.97 22.80 17.68
N TRP A 5 -11.26 23.90 16.99
CA TRP A 5 -11.35 23.98 15.53
C TRP A 5 -10.05 23.61 14.80
N THR A 6 -8.91 24.16 15.22
CA THR A 6 -7.62 23.84 14.58
C THR A 6 -7.25 22.37 14.77
N PHE A 7 -7.50 21.82 15.96
CA PHE A 7 -7.30 20.41 16.23
C PHE A 7 -8.23 19.53 15.37
N GLY A 8 -9.51 19.87 15.28
CA GLY A 8 -10.48 19.15 14.45
C GLY A 8 -10.10 19.17 12.96
N THR A 9 -9.69 20.32 12.43
CA THR A 9 -9.20 20.44 11.05
C THR A 9 -7.95 19.60 10.82
N LEU A 10 -7.04 19.55 11.79
CA LEU A 10 -5.82 18.75 11.70
C LEU A 10 -6.13 17.26 11.65
N VAL A 11 -6.92 16.76 12.60
CA VAL A 11 -7.31 15.35 12.66
C VAL A 11 -8.05 14.94 11.39
N PHE A 12 -8.97 15.78 10.90
CA PHE A 12 -9.69 15.51 9.66
C PHE A 12 -8.76 15.45 8.44
N THR A 13 -7.81 16.38 8.32
CA THR A 13 -6.82 16.40 7.23
C THR A 13 -5.97 15.14 7.24
N VAL A 14 -5.46 14.76 8.42
CA VAL A 14 -4.68 13.53 8.59
C VAL A 14 -5.53 12.32 8.20
N MET A 15 -6.77 12.23 8.70
CA MET A 15 -7.66 11.10 8.41
C MET A 15 -7.94 10.96 6.90
N VAL A 16 -8.26 12.05 6.20
CA VAL A 16 -8.51 11.99 4.74
C VAL A 16 -7.26 11.51 3.99
N ILE A 17 -6.09 12.06 4.30
CA ILE A 17 -4.82 11.60 3.70
C ILE A 17 -4.58 10.12 4.02
N THR A 18 -4.86 9.67 5.25
CA THR A 18 -4.65 8.27 5.65
C THR A 18 -5.50 7.29 4.86
N VAL A 19 -6.78 7.62 4.66
CA VAL A 19 -7.73 6.76 3.96
C VAL A 19 -7.41 6.73 2.47
N THR A 20 -7.11 7.88 1.87
CA THR A 20 -6.72 7.95 0.45
C THR A 20 -5.41 7.19 0.18
N ALA A 21 -4.41 7.33 1.05
CA ALA A 21 -3.14 6.62 0.90
C ALA A 21 -3.31 5.10 1.06
N LYS A 22 -4.13 4.65 2.01
CA LYS A 22 -4.48 3.22 2.14
C LYS A 22 -5.15 2.68 0.89
N MET A 23 -6.16 3.38 0.36
CA MET A 23 -6.82 2.97 -0.87
C MET A 23 -5.85 2.94 -2.07
N ALA A 24 -4.92 3.90 -2.14
CA ALA A 24 -3.90 3.93 -3.18
C ALA A 24 -2.96 2.71 -3.11
N LEU A 25 -2.60 2.26 -1.90
CA LEU A 25 -1.75 1.08 -1.69
C LEU A 25 -2.48 -0.25 -1.92
N GLU A 26 -3.77 -0.33 -1.58
CA GLU A 26 -4.60 -1.49 -1.92
C GLU A 26 -4.75 -1.68 -3.44
N THR A 27 -4.46 -0.63 -4.22
CA THR A 27 -4.56 -0.68 -5.67
C THR A 27 -3.31 -1.36 -6.27
N HIS A 28 -3.41 -2.67 -6.53
CA HIS A 28 -2.29 -3.50 -7.04
C HIS A 28 -1.85 -3.18 -8.49
N PHE A 29 -2.68 -2.46 -9.27
CA PHE A 29 -2.37 -2.14 -10.66
C PHE A 29 -1.98 -0.67 -10.81
N TRP A 30 -0.73 -0.43 -11.21
CA TRP A 30 -0.21 0.90 -11.56
C TRP A 30 -0.74 1.34 -12.92
N THR A 31 -2.05 1.56 -13.01
CA THR A 31 -2.68 2.16 -14.19
C THR A 31 -2.63 3.67 -14.07
N TRP A 32 -2.51 4.35 -15.21
CA TRP A 32 -2.55 5.81 -15.29
C TRP A 32 -3.81 6.39 -14.63
N ILE A 33 -4.94 5.69 -14.77
CA ILE A 33 -6.24 6.08 -14.21
C ILE A 33 -6.20 6.04 -12.67
N ASN A 34 -5.65 4.98 -12.08
CA ASN A 34 -5.53 4.88 -10.63
C ASN A 34 -4.66 6.00 -10.07
N HIS A 35 -3.56 6.35 -10.76
CA HIS A 35 -2.71 7.48 -10.38
C HIS A 35 -3.48 8.81 -10.42
N LEU A 36 -4.18 9.09 -11.53
CA LEU A 36 -4.99 10.31 -11.66
C LEU A 36 -6.08 10.41 -10.59
N VAL A 37 -6.72 9.30 -10.21
CA VAL A 37 -7.75 9.29 -9.15
C VAL A 37 -7.12 9.55 -7.79
N THR A 38 -5.96 8.96 -7.48
CA THR A 38 -5.25 9.22 -6.22
C THR A 38 -4.84 10.68 -6.10
N TRP A 39 -4.12 11.22 -7.09
CA TRP A 39 -3.70 12.63 -7.08
C TRP A 39 -4.90 13.57 -7.15
N GLY A 40 -5.89 13.24 -7.97
CA GLY A 40 -7.12 14.00 -8.12
C GLY A 40 -7.91 14.09 -6.82
N SER A 41 -7.98 13.02 -6.04
CA SER A 41 -8.68 13.04 -4.74
C SER A 41 -7.96 13.91 -3.70
N ILE A 42 -6.63 13.88 -3.67
CA ILE A 42 -5.82 14.73 -2.78
C ILE A 42 -5.95 16.20 -3.20
N LEU A 43 -5.82 16.48 -4.49
CA LEU A 43 -5.94 17.83 -5.03
C LEU A 43 -7.35 18.38 -4.83
N PHE A 44 -8.38 17.57 -5.10
CA PHE A 44 -9.78 17.93 -4.87
C PHE A 44 -10.05 18.23 -3.40
N TYR A 45 -9.47 17.46 -2.48
CA TYR A 45 -9.56 17.74 -1.05
C TYR A 45 -8.98 19.12 -0.70
N PHE A 46 -7.77 19.44 -1.15
CA PHE A 46 -7.15 20.74 -0.88
C PHE A 46 -7.95 21.90 -1.49
N VAL A 47 -8.39 21.75 -2.73
CA VAL A 47 -9.20 22.75 -3.42
C VAL A 47 -10.54 22.94 -2.69
N PHE A 48 -11.28 21.87 -2.44
CA PHE A 48 -12.55 21.93 -1.72
C PHE A 48 -12.39 22.50 -0.31
N SER A 49 -11.32 22.16 0.40
CA SER A 49 -11.06 22.69 1.75
C SER A 49 -10.76 24.20 1.73
N LEU A 50 -10.01 24.68 0.73
CA LEU A 50 -9.77 26.12 0.53
C LEU A 50 -11.07 26.86 0.15
N PHE A 51 -11.89 26.28 -0.72
CA PHE A 51 -13.20 26.85 -1.07
C PHE A 51 -14.17 26.82 0.12
N TYR A 52 -14.19 25.74 0.91
CA TYR A 52 -15.02 25.63 2.12
C TYR A 52 -14.61 26.66 3.17
N GLY A 53 -13.30 26.79 3.44
CA GLY A 53 -12.78 27.77 4.39
C GLY A 53 -12.85 29.23 3.91
N GLY A 54 -12.91 29.48 2.60
CA GLY A 54 -12.92 30.81 2.00
C GLY A 54 -14.29 31.34 1.55
N ILE A 55 -15.18 30.50 1.02
CA ILE A 55 -16.43 30.92 0.35
C ILE A 55 -17.68 30.82 1.26
N LEU A 56 -17.74 29.82 2.15
CA LEU A 56 -18.94 29.56 2.99
C LEU A 56 -18.93 30.31 4.32
N TRP A 57 -17.82 30.96 4.69
CA TRP A 57 -17.63 31.63 5.98
C TRP A 57 -17.35 33.15 5.96
N PRO A 58 -17.82 33.96 4.98
CA PRO A 58 -17.63 35.41 5.04
C PRO A 58 -18.45 36.10 6.15
N PHE A 59 -19.36 35.39 6.83
CA PHE A 59 -20.26 35.95 7.85
C PHE A 59 -19.73 35.97 9.29
N LEU A 60 -18.69 35.18 9.61
CA LEU A 60 -18.03 35.23 10.92
C LEU A 60 -16.73 36.00 10.77
N SER A 61 -16.82 37.33 10.92
CA SER A 61 -15.72 38.29 11.05
C SER A 61 -14.89 38.06 12.31
N SER A 62 -14.31 36.87 12.42
CA SER A 62 -13.25 36.52 13.36
C SER A 62 -12.30 35.62 12.58
N GLN A 63 -11.42 36.31 11.85
CA GLN A 63 -10.03 35.93 11.56
C GLN A 63 -9.68 34.58 12.19
N ASN A 64 -9.41 33.52 11.39
CA ASN A 64 -8.41 32.47 11.69
C ASN A 64 -8.59 31.18 10.88
N MET A 65 -9.76 30.80 10.34
CA MET A 65 -9.90 29.47 9.71
C MET A 65 -9.13 29.31 8.38
N TYR A 66 -9.17 30.31 7.49
CA TYR A 66 -8.36 30.30 6.27
C TYR A 66 -6.86 30.26 6.58
N PHE A 67 -6.43 31.03 7.58
CA PHE A 67 -5.06 31.03 8.05
C PHE A 67 -4.67 29.69 8.71
N VAL A 68 -5.59 29.04 9.42
CA VAL A 68 -5.35 27.73 10.06
C VAL A 68 -5.05 26.65 9.04
N PHE A 69 -5.72 26.60 7.89
CA PHE A 69 -5.44 25.59 6.87
C PHE A 69 -4.07 25.80 6.20
N ILE A 70 -3.76 27.05 5.85
CA ILE A 70 -2.44 27.43 5.32
C ILE A 70 -1.34 27.22 6.36
N GLN A 71 -1.60 27.53 7.63
CA GLN A 71 -0.67 27.32 8.73
C GLN A 71 -0.49 25.84 9.04
N LEU A 72 -1.51 25.01 8.82
CA LEU A 72 -1.38 23.56 8.86
C LEU A 72 -0.42 23.07 7.77
N LEU A 73 -0.64 23.51 6.53
CA LEU A 73 0.22 23.18 5.38
C LEU A 73 1.64 23.73 5.53
N SER A 74 1.80 24.88 6.18
CA SER A 74 3.10 25.47 6.47
C SER A 74 3.75 24.90 7.73
N SER A 75 3.00 24.13 8.54
CA SER A 75 3.52 23.54 9.77
C SER A 75 4.31 22.28 9.45
N GLY A 76 5.57 22.24 9.88
CA GLY A 76 6.41 21.05 9.76
C GLY A 76 5.76 19.80 10.37
N SER A 77 4.95 19.95 11.43
CA SER A 77 4.26 18.82 12.07
C SER A 77 3.27 18.11 11.15
N ALA A 78 2.60 18.82 10.24
CA ALA A 78 1.69 18.21 9.28
C ALA A 78 2.46 17.39 8.24
N TRP A 79 3.62 17.88 7.78
CA TRP A 79 4.50 17.13 6.89
C TRP A 79 5.07 15.89 7.56
N PHE A 80 5.51 16.00 8.81
CA PHE A 80 5.91 14.84 9.60
C PHE A 80 4.77 13.83 9.76
N ALA A 81 3.54 14.29 10.01
CA ALA A 81 2.38 13.42 10.09
C ALA A 81 2.14 12.68 8.75
N ILE A 82 2.27 13.37 7.60
CA ILE A 82 2.16 12.75 6.26
C ILE A 82 3.24 11.67 6.08
N ILE A 83 4.51 11.99 6.40
CA ILE A 83 5.62 11.04 6.27
C ILE A 83 5.41 9.82 7.18
N LEU A 84 5.09 10.04 8.45
CA LEU A 84 4.80 8.96 9.40
C LEU A 84 3.61 8.12 8.94
N MET A 85 2.64 8.73 8.28
CA MET A 85 1.50 8.03 7.67
C MET A 85 1.92 7.08 6.56
N VAL A 86 2.72 7.58 5.61
CA VAL A 86 3.26 6.77 4.50
C VAL A 86 4.06 5.59 5.07
N VAL A 87 4.92 5.84 6.05
CA VAL A 87 5.70 4.79 6.72
C VAL A 87 4.81 3.79 7.43
N THR A 88 3.78 4.26 8.16
CA THR A 88 2.86 3.38 8.90
C THR A 88 2.03 2.53 7.95
N CYS A 89 1.53 3.07 6.83
CA CYS A 89 0.82 2.28 5.83
C CYS A 89 1.73 1.22 5.23
N LEU A 90 2.93 1.61 4.76
CA LEU A 90 3.88 0.66 4.18
C LEU A 90 4.28 -0.42 5.19
N PHE A 91 4.48 -0.04 6.45
CA PHE A 91 4.77 -0.97 7.53
C PHE A 91 3.59 -1.92 7.80
N LEU A 92 2.36 -1.42 7.90
CA LEU A 92 1.17 -2.24 8.10
C LEU A 92 0.93 -3.22 6.94
N ASP A 93 1.20 -2.81 5.70
CA ASP A 93 1.05 -3.66 4.53
C ASP A 93 2.11 -4.78 4.52
N ILE A 94 3.37 -4.47 4.86
CA ILE A 94 4.42 -5.47 5.01
C ILE A 94 4.10 -6.41 6.17
N VAL A 95 3.67 -5.88 7.33
CA VAL A 95 3.31 -6.69 8.50
C VAL A 95 2.13 -7.60 8.16
N LYS A 96 1.08 -7.12 7.51
CA LYS A 96 -0.03 -7.96 7.06
C LYS A 96 0.45 -9.03 6.08
N LYS A 97 1.26 -8.67 5.09
CA LYS A 97 1.78 -9.62 4.11
C LYS A 97 2.65 -10.70 4.76
N VAL A 98 3.49 -10.32 5.72
CA VAL A 98 4.33 -11.26 6.47
C VAL A 98 3.49 -12.11 7.42
N PHE A 99 2.50 -11.52 8.11
CA PHE A 99 1.63 -12.22 9.02
C PHE A 99 0.73 -13.22 8.28
N ASP A 100 0.11 -12.82 7.17
CA ASP A 100 -0.66 -13.72 6.30
C ASP A 100 0.24 -14.83 5.75
N HIS A 101 1.46 -14.53 5.33
CA HIS A 101 2.39 -15.56 4.86
C HIS A 101 2.85 -16.53 5.96
N GLN A 102 3.00 -16.06 7.20
CA GLN A 102 3.43 -16.87 8.34
C GLN A 102 2.29 -17.69 8.96
N PHE A 103 1.06 -17.15 9.03
CA PHE A 103 -0.12 -17.83 9.59
C PHE A 103 -0.91 -18.64 8.55
N HIS A 104 -0.88 -18.20 7.28
CA HIS A 104 -1.42 -18.93 6.14
C HIS A 104 -0.29 -19.23 5.14
N PRO A 105 0.62 -20.19 5.43
CA PRO A 105 1.53 -20.67 4.41
C PRO A 105 0.68 -21.11 3.23
N THR A 106 0.75 -20.35 2.14
CA THR A 106 -0.29 -20.34 1.11
C THR A 106 -0.39 -21.77 0.58
N ASN A 107 -1.59 -22.35 0.54
CA ASN A 107 -1.80 -23.71 0.01
C ASN A 107 -1.18 -23.87 -1.39
N ILE A 108 -1.02 -22.77 -2.13
CA ILE A 108 -0.38 -22.68 -3.43
C ILE A 108 1.15 -22.91 -3.34
N GLU A 109 1.85 -22.37 -2.35
CA GLU A 109 3.29 -22.62 -2.16
C GLU A 109 3.55 -24.07 -1.74
N LYS A 110 2.70 -24.62 -0.85
CA LYS A 110 2.75 -26.05 -0.50
C LYS A 110 2.39 -26.94 -1.70
N ALA A 111 1.40 -26.56 -2.51
CA ALA A 111 1.02 -27.28 -3.72
C ALA A 111 2.09 -27.17 -4.83
N GLN A 112 2.77 -26.04 -4.95
CA GLN A 112 3.90 -25.87 -5.89
C GLN A 112 5.13 -26.65 -5.44
N MET A 113 5.45 -26.70 -4.14
CA MET A 113 6.49 -27.58 -3.60
C MET A 113 6.14 -29.06 -3.84
N TYR A 114 4.90 -29.47 -3.57
CA TYR A 114 4.44 -30.83 -3.83
C TYR A 114 4.50 -31.17 -5.32
N SER A 115 3.98 -30.30 -6.19
CA SER A 115 4.00 -30.49 -7.65
C SER A 115 5.42 -30.56 -8.21
N ASN A 116 6.35 -29.73 -7.74
CA ASN A 116 7.75 -29.79 -8.17
C ASN A 116 8.44 -31.08 -7.68
N THR A 117 8.15 -31.52 -6.46
CA THR A 117 8.71 -32.77 -5.90
C THR A 117 8.21 -34.00 -6.65
N VAL A 118 6.91 -34.01 -7.01
CA VAL A 118 6.30 -35.08 -7.81
C VAL A 118 6.88 -35.10 -9.22
N ALA A 119 6.94 -33.96 -9.90
CA ALA A 119 7.51 -33.86 -11.25
C ALA A 119 8.98 -34.32 -11.31
N PHE A 120 9.79 -33.93 -10.32
CA PHE A 120 11.18 -34.38 -10.22
C PHE A 120 11.29 -35.89 -9.96
N SER A 121 10.40 -36.46 -9.15
CA SER A 121 10.35 -37.90 -8.87
C SER A 121 9.98 -38.70 -10.12
N ASP A 122 8.99 -38.23 -10.89
CA ASP A 122 8.57 -38.86 -12.14
C ASP A 122 9.69 -38.80 -13.21
N GLU A 123 10.39 -37.67 -13.31
CA GLU A 123 11.53 -37.51 -14.21
C GLU A 123 12.69 -38.44 -13.83
N PHE A 124 12.99 -38.57 -12.53
CA PHE A 124 13.99 -39.51 -12.03
C PHE A 124 13.62 -40.97 -12.33
N ILE A 125 12.37 -41.37 -12.11
CA ILE A 125 11.87 -42.73 -12.40
C ILE A 125 11.94 -43.02 -13.92
N ALA A 126 11.56 -42.06 -14.76
CA ALA A 126 11.62 -42.21 -16.22
C ALA A 126 13.06 -42.33 -16.75
N LEU A 127 14.02 -41.64 -16.13
CA LEU A 127 15.42 -41.68 -16.53
C LEU A 127 16.18 -42.89 -16.00
N GLN A 128 15.68 -43.57 -14.96
CA GLN A 128 16.31 -44.74 -14.36
C GLN A 128 16.56 -45.91 -15.35
N PRO A 129 15.59 -46.34 -16.19
CA PRO A 129 15.83 -47.38 -17.19
C PRO A 129 16.75 -46.94 -18.32
N LEU A 130 16.68 -45.66 -18.75
CA LEU A 130 17.56 -45.09 -19.78
C LEU A 130 19.01 -45.01 -19.30
N SER A 131 19.22 -44.59 -18.06
CA SER A 131 20.53 -44.61 -17.38
C SER A 131 21.11 -46.03 -17.34
N ARG A 132 20.29 -47.03 -16.96
CA ARG A 132 20.70 -48.43 -16.97
C ARG A 132 21.06 -48.91 -18.37
N ALA A 133 20.22 -48.66 -19.37
CA ALA A 133 20.47 -49.04 -20.76
C ALA A 133 21.75 -48.41 -21.32
N ARG A 134 21.99 -47.13 -21.04
CA ARG A 134 23.22 -46.42 -21.41
C ARG A 134 24.46 -47.06 -20.76
N SER A 135 24.37 -47.46 -19.50
CA SER A 135 25.50 -48.14 -18.80
C SER A 135 25.84 -49.52 -19.38
N GLN A 136 24.85 -50.24 -19.90
CA GLN A 136 25.07 -51.54 -20.56
C GLN A 136 25.72 -51.34 -21.94
N LEU A 137 25.25 -50.34 -22.69
CA LEU A 137 25.86 -49.96 -23.97
C LEU A 137 27.31 -49.50 -23.82
N SER A 138 27.65 -48.77 -22.76
CA SER A 138 29.05 -48.38 -22.50
C SER A 138 29.97 -49.54 -22.13
N LYS A 139 29.43 -50.69 -21.69
CA LYS A 139 30.21 -51.91 -21.42
C LYS A 139 30.42 -52.78 -22.65
N LEU A 140 29.62 -52.58 -23.70
CA LEU A 140 29.69 -53.33 -24.95
C LEU A 140 30.63 -52.68 -25.99
N ARG A 141 31.11 -51.47 -25.71
CA ARG A 141 32.11 -50.73 -26.50
C ARG A 141 33.46 -50.78 -25.81
#